data_AF-A0A7Y1TVR5-F1
#
_entry.id   AF-A0A7Y1TVR5-F1
#
_cell.length_a   1.000
_cell.length_b   1.000
_cell.length_c   1.000
_cell.angle_alpha   90.00
_cell.angle_beta   90.00
_cell.angle_gamma   90.00
#
_symmetry.space_group_name_H-M   'P 1'
#
loop_
_entity.id
_entity.type
_entity.pdbx_description
1 polymer ?
#
loop_
_entity_poly.entity_id
_entity_poly.type
_entity_poly.pdbx_seq_one_letter_code
_entity_poly.pdbx_strand_id
1 'polypeptide(L)'
;MSYRWITNPQKQLEREQQERAVLLSRTILATRLQLPDLQIVDALAANRKVGKAYIYPAQIGWEISGYYRRDDNDRWHPYLMSLSAENELTLLKVQDMDARLAQLASEDPLLIVSN
;
A
#
# COMPACT_ATOMS: atom_id res chain seq x y z
N MET A 1 -3.66 41.94 -15.93
CA MET A 1 -4.51 40.73 -15.84
C MET A 1 -3.94 39.82 -14.76
N SER A 2 -4.61 39.69 -13.62
CA SER A 2 -4.15 38.83 -12.51
C SER A 2 -4.74 37.43 -12.68
N TYR A 3 -3.91 36.45 -13.03
CA TYR A 3 -4.26 35.03 -12.93
C TYR A 3 -4.48 34.70 -11.45
N ARG A 4 -5.75 34.56 -11.04
CA ARG A 4 -6.11 34.13 -9.69
C ARG A 4 -6.09 32.60 -9.70
N TRP A 5 -5.08 32.01 -9.07
CA TRP A 5 -5.02 30.57 -8.83
C TRP A 5 -6.23 30.19 -7.99
N ILE A 6 -7.21 29.52 -8.60
CA ILE A 6 -8.26 28.83 -7.86
C ILE A 6 -7.61 27.52 -7.41
N THR A 7 -6.89 27.55 -6.29
CA THR A 7 -6.57 26.33 -5.56
C THR A 7 -7.92 25.72 -5.15
N ASN A 8 -8.26 24.56 -5.72
CA ASN A 8 -9.45 23.83 -5.31
C ASN A 8 -9.12 23.10 -3.99
N PRO A 9 -9.62 23.58 -2.83
CA PRO A 9 -9.25 23.04 -1.53
C PRO A 9 -9.68 21.58 -1.36
N GLN A 10 -10.73 21.14 -2.07
CA GLN A 10 -11.19 19.75 -2.03
C GLN A 10 -10.15 18.79 -2.62
N LYS A 11 -9.49 19.17 -3.72
CA LYS A 11 -8.43 18.35 -4.32
C LYS A 11 -7.19 18.25 -3.43
N GLN A 12 -6.90 19.31 -2.68
CA GLN A 12 -5.79 19.30 -1.74
C GLN A 12 -6.08 18.37 -0.55
N LEU A 13 -7.29 18.46 0.03
CA LEU A 13 -7.71 17.57 1.11
C LEU A 13 -7.73 16.10 0.69
N GLU A 14 -8.21 15.81 -0.52
CA GLU A 14 -8.20 14.44 -1.08
C GLU A 14 -6.75 13.93 -1.26
N ARG A 15 -5.85 14.80 -1.76
CA ARG A 15 -4.44 14.45 -1.92
C ARG A 15 -3.77 14.16 -0.57
N GLU A 16 -4.04 14.96 0.45
CA GLU A 16 -3.52 14.74 1.81
C GLU A 16 -4.03 13.42 2.40
N GLN A 17 -5.30 13.06 2.15
CA GLN A 17 -5.86 11.77 2.57
C GLN A 17 -5.20 10.59 1.85
N GLN A 18 -4.98 10.72 0.53
CA GLN A 18 -4.27 9.71 -0.25
C GLN A 18 -2.85 9.51 0.26
N GLU A 19 -2.10 10.60 0.48
CA GLU A 19 -0.74 10.54 1.01
C GLU A 19 -0.71 9.84 2.37
N ARG A 20 -1.64 10.20 3.27
CA ARG A 20 -1.77 9.56 4.58
C ARG A 20 -2.04 8.06 4.46
N ALA A 21 -2.98 7.65 3.61
CA ALA A 21 -3.31 6.25 3.40
C ALA A 21 -2.11 5.46 2.86
N VAL A 22 -1.35 6.02 1.91
CA VAL A 22 -0.13 5.35 1.40
C VAL A 22 0.93 5.23 2.48
N LEU A 23 1.20 6.29 3.25
CA LEU A 23 2.20 6.23 4.33
C LEU A 23 1.82 5.23 5.42
N LEU A 24 0.53 5.17 5.78
CA LEU A 24 0.02 4.18 6.72
C LEU A 24 0.18 2.75 6.17
N SER A 25 -0.08 2.56 4.87
CA SER A 25 0.04 1.24 4.23
C SER A 25 1.45 0.65 4.38
N ARG A 26 2.50 1.47 4.34
CA ARG A 26 3.89 1.02 4.58
C ARG A 26 4.06 0.41 5.96
N THR A 27 3.53 1.10 6.98
CA THR A 27 3.64 0.67 8.38
C THR A 27 2.85 -0.61 8.62
N ILE A 28 1.62 -0.67 8.10
CA ILE A 28 0.77 -1.86 8.20
C ILE A 28 1.43 -3.05 7.51
N LEU A 29 1.96 -2.85 6.30
CA LEU A 29 2.62 -3.90 5.52
C LEU A 29 3.82 -4.47 6.29
N ALA A 30 4.75 -3.62 6.74
CA ALA A 30 5.92 -4.03 7.50
C ALA A 30 5.54 -4.77 8.81
N THR A 31 4.54 -4.27 9.53
CA THR A 31 4.08 -4.86 10.79
C THR A 31 3.41 -6.21 10.58
N ARG A 32 2.49 -6.32 9.62
CA ARG A 32 1.73 -7.54 9.37
C ARG A 32 2.56 -8.66 8.77
N LEU A 33 3.53 -8.31 7.92
CA LEU A 33 4.47 -9.29 7.39
C LEU A 33 5.62 -9.59 8.36
N GLN A 34 5.71 -8.88 9.48
CA GLN A 34 6.82 -8.97 10.45
C GLN A 34 8.19 -8.74 9.78
N LEU A 35 8.25 -7.75 8.89
CA LEU A 35 9.43 -7.37 8.11
C LEU A 35 9.65 -5.86 8.28
N PRO A 36 10.47 -5.42 9.25
CA PRO A 36 10.61 -4.00 9.56
C PRO A 36 11.36 -3.21 8.46
N ASP A 37 12.26 -3.87 7.73
CA ASP A 37 13.18 -3.20 6.79
C ASP A 37 12.78 -3.40 5.32
N LEU A 38 11.47 -3.42 5.03
CA LEU A 38 10.97 -3.56 3.66
C LEU A 38 11.37 -2.37 2.80
N GLN A 39 11.90 -2.68 1.62
CA GLN A 39 11.93 -1.71 0.53
C GLN A 39 10.57 -1.73 -0.17
N ILE A 40 9.97 -0.56 -0.39
CA ILE A 40 8.60 -0.42 -0.89
C ILE A 40 8.56 0.50 -2.11
N VAL A 41 7.82 0.07 -3.13
CA VAL A 41 7.39 0.89 -4.28
C VAL A 41 5.88 1.04 -4.20
N ASP A 42 5.42 2.28 -4.04
CA ASP A 42 4.00 2.62 -3.94
C ASP A 42 3.65 3.85 -4.79
N ALA A 43 2.42 4.35 -4.64
CA ALA A 43 1.95 5.50 -5.41
C ALA A 43 2.69 6.82 -5.11
N LEU A 44 3.39 6.94 -3.97
CA LEU A 44 4.20 8.12 -3.64
C LEU A 44 5.65 7.99 -4.10
N ALA A 45 6.18 6.76 -4.11
CA ALA A 45 7.54 6.44 -4.52
C ALA A 45 7.54 5.46 -5.71
N ALA A 46 6.85 5.83 -6.78
CA ALA A 46 6.66 4.95 -7.93
C ALA A 46 7.97 4.67 -8.68
N ASN A 47 8.21 3.41 -9.04
CA ASN A 47 9.32 2.98 -9.86
C ASN A 47 8.83 2.15 -11.05
N ARG A 48 8.85 2.76 -12.25
CA ARG A 48 8.34 2.14 -13.48
C ARG A 48 9.08 0.85 -13.89
N LYS A 49 10.31 0.64 -13.40
CA LYS A 49 11.06 -0.61 -13.67
C LYS A 49 10.53 -1.80 -12.86
N VAL A 50 9.87 -1.52 -11.72
CA VAL A 50 9.28 -2.54 -10.83
C VAL A 50 7.86 -2.85 -11.27
N GLY A 51 7.06 -1.80 -11.47
CA GLY A 51 5.67 -1.94 -11.85
C GLY A 51 4.88 -0.66 -11.64
N LYS A 52 3.57 -0.76 -11.83
CA LYS A 52 2.63 0.34 -11.60
C LYS A 52 2.04 0.21 -10.21
N ALA A 53 2.14 1.26 -9.41
CA ALA A 53 1.56 1.35 -8.08
C ALA A 53 0.48 2.43 -8.06
N TYR A 54 -0.61 2.19 -7.34
CA TYR A 54 -1.79 3.05 -7.36
C TYR A 54 -2.35 3.23 -5.95
N ILE A 55 -3.02 4.36 -5.75
CA ILE A 55 -4.00 4.55 -4.71
C ILE A 55 -5.29 4.98 -5.37
N TYR A 56 -6.41 4.41 -4.95
CA TYR A 56 -7.72 4.77 -5.46
C TYR A 56 -8.79 4.65 -4.38
N PRO A 57 -9.83 5.49 -4.43
CA PRO A 57 -10.94 5.40 -3.50
C PRO A 57 -11.71 4.09 -3.76
N ALA A 58 -11.97 3.34 -2.70
CA ALA A 58 -12.81 2.16 -2.74
C ALA A 58 -14.26 2.52 -2.38
N GLN A 59 -15.17 1.55 -2.37
CA GLN A 59 -16.53 1.77 -1.83
C GLN A 59 -16.50 2.27 -0.39
N ILE A 60 -15.54 1.77 0.41
CA ILE A 60 -15.30 2.20 1.79
C ILE A 60 -13.78 2.36 1.94
N GLY A 61 -13.32 3.61 2.08
CA GLY A 61 -11.91 3.95 2.29
C GLY A 61 -11.06 3.89 1.02
N TRP A 62 -9.92 3.19 1.11
CA TRP A 62 -8.86 3.23 0.09
C TRP A 62 -8.39 1.84 -0.29
N GLU A 63 -8.03 1.67 -1.56
CA GLU A 63 -7.20 0.56 -2.00
C GLU A 63 -5.85 1.07 -2.48
N ILE A 64 -4.79 0.42 -2.03
CA ILE A 64 -3.40 0.76 -2.28
C ILE A 64 -2.72 -0.46 -2.88
N SER A 65 -2.20 -0.33 -4.09
CA SER A 65 -1.35 -1.33 -4.71
C SER A 65 0.10 -0.87 -4.76
N GLY A 66 1.01 -1.82 -4.61
CA GLY A 66 2.44 -1.56 -4.67
C GLY A 66 3.24 -2.84 -4.72
N TYR A 67 4.53 -2.69 -4.46
CA TYR A 67 5.48 -3.79 -4.43
C TYR A 67 6.38 -3.64 -3.21
N TYR A 68 6.79 -4.75 -2.61
CA TYR A 68 7.83 -4.76 -1.60
C TYR A 68 8.91 -5.79 -1.92
N ARG A 69 10.07 -5.65 -1.27
CA ARG A 69 11.09 -6.70 -1.21
C ARG A 69 11.85 -6.59 0.11
N ARG A 70 12.41 -7.71 0.57
CA ARG A 70 13.15 -7.78 1.85
C ARG A 70 14.52 -7.12 1.76
N ASP A 71 15.21 -7.30 0.63
CA ASP A 71 16.54 -6.77 0.37
C ASP A 71 16.82 -6.67 -1.15
N ASP A 72 18.07 -6.37 -1.53
CA ASP A 72 18.44 -6.20 -2.94
C ASP A 72 18.50 -7.51 -3.75
N ASN A 73 18.59 -8.66 -3.09
CA ASN A 73 18.59 -9.99 -3.69
C ASN A 73 17.18 -10.60 -3.80
N ASP A 74 16.22 -10.08 -3.03
CA ASP A 74 14.82 -10.47 -3.11
C ASP A 74 14.13 -9.85 -4.35
N ARG A 75 13.23 -10.62 -4.94
CA ARG A 75 12.39 -10.13 -6.04
C ARG A 75 11.36 -9.15 -5.47
N TRP A 76 10.80 -8.32 -6.35
CA TRP A 76 9.65 -7.49 -5.98
C TRP A 76 8.39 -8.33 -5.92
N HIS A 77 7.70 -8.29 -4.78
CA HIS A 77 6.44 -8.98 -4.52
C HIS A 77 5.30 -7.95 -4.54
N PRO A 78 4.30 -8.11 -5.41
CA PRO A 78 3.17 -7.20 -5.44
C PRO A 78 2.29 -7.38 -4.20
N TYR A 79 1.70 -6.28 -3.76
CA TYR A 79 0.67 -6.28 -2.74
C TYR A 79 -0.54 -5.43 -3.16
N LEU A 80 -1.69 -5.78 -2.59
CA LEU A 80 -2.90 -4.97 -2.63
C LEU A 80 -3.45 -4.89 -1.20
N MET A 81 -3.62 -3.66 -0.71
CA MET A 81 -4.13 -3.37 0.62
C MET A 81 -5.43 -2.60 0.52
N SER A 82 -6.43 -3.03 1.28
CA SER A 82 -7.71 -2.35 1.45
C SER A 82 -7.77 -1.76 2.86
N LEU A 83 -8.10 -0.48 2.95
CA LEU A 83 -8.28 0.26 4.19
C LEU A 83 -9.72 0.76 4.30
N SER A 84 -10.29 0.74 5.51
CA SER A 84 -11.59 1.36 5.79
C SER A 84 -11.53 2.89 5.70
N ALA A 85 -12.67 3.56 5.88
CA ALA A 85 -12.73 5.02 5.94
C ALA A 85 -11.93 5.61 7.12
N GLU A 86 -11.79 4.83 8.20
CA GLU A 86 -11.01 5.13 9.40
C GLU A 86 -9.52 4.80 9.22
N ASN A 87 -9.12 4.29 8.05
CA ASN A 87 -7.80 3.78 7.72
C ASN A 87 -7.41 2.50 8.48
N GLU A 88 -8.39 1.70 8.89
CA GLU A 88 -8.12 0.38 9.47
C GLU A 88 -7.91 -0.65 8.35
N LEU A 89 -6.99 -1.60 8.56
CA LEU A 89 -6.78 -2.68 7.60
C LEU A 89 -8.04 -3.54 7.52
N THR A 90 -8.59 -3.67 6.31
CA THR A 90 -9.67 -4.62 6.04
C THR A 90 -9.19 -5.83 5.25
N LEU A 91 -8.13 -5.67 4.45
CA LEU A 91 -7.53 -6.78 3.71
C LEU A 91 -6.11 -6.46 3.25
N LEU A 92 -5.22 -7.43 3.32
CA LEU A 92 -3.89 -7.40 2.73
C LEU A 92 -3.68 -8.64 1.89
N LYS A 93 -3.50 -8.47 0.59
CA LYS A 93 -3.11 -9.52 -0.35
C LYS A 93 -1.66 -9.33 -0.74
N VAL A 94 -0.86 -10.38 -0.68
CA VAL A 94 0.51 -10.40 -1.20
C VAL A 94 0.72 -11.58 -2.13
N GLN A 95 1.55 -11.39 -3.16
CA GLN A 95 2.03 -12.51 -3.98
C GLN A 95 3.48 -12.82 -3.61
N ASP A 96 3.66 -13.79 -2.72
CA ASP A 96 4.95 -14.14 -2.14
C ASP A 96 4.96 -15.63 -1.78
N MET A 97 6.08 -16.30 -2.04
CA MET A 97 6.24 -17.74 -1.84
C MET A 97 6.94 -18.09 -0.52
N ASP A 98 7.28 -17.10 0.30
CA ASP A 98 7.88 -17.32 1.62
C ASP A 98 6.90 -18.07 2.53
N ALA A 99 7.29 -19.30 2.90
CA ALA A 99 6.48 -20.19 3.73
C ALA A 99 6.10 -19.57 5.09
N ARG A 100 6.91 -18.64 5.62
CA ARG A 100 6.57 -17.93 6.86
C ARG A 100 5.35 -17.04 6.69
N LEU A 101 5.21 -16.40 5.53
CA LEU A 101 4.04 -15.56 5.25
C LEU A 101 2.78 -16.42 5.09
N ALA A 102 2.90 -17.59 4.46
CA ALA A 102 1.78 -18.55 4.40
C ALA A 102 1.34 -19.01 5.80
N GLN A 103 2.29 -19.22 6.73
CA GLN A 103 1.97 -19.50 8.13
C GLN A 103 1.26 -18.33 8.80
N LEU A 104 1.77 -17.09 8.64
CA LEU A 104 1.12 -15.90 9.18
C LEU A 104 -0.31 -15.73 8.66
N ALA A 105 -0.53 -15.97 7.36
CA ALA A 105 -1.86 -15.89 6.75
C ALA A 105 -2.84 -16.95 7.28
N SER A 106 -2.34 -18.08 7.80
CA SER A 106 -3.19 -19.08 8.44
C SER A 106 -3.72 -18.63 9.80
N GLU A 107 -3.07 -17.65 10.42
CA GLU A 107 -3.39 -17.11 11.75
C GLU A 107 -4.02 -15.70 11.68
N ASP A 108 -3.83 -14.98 10.56
CA ASP A 108 -4.37 -13.64 10.33
C ASP A 108 -5.43 -13.65 9.22
N PRO A 109 -6.73 -13.53 9.56
CA PRO A 109 -7.82 -13.59 8.58
C PRO A 109 -7.82 -12.40 7.60
N LEU A 110 -7.08 -11.33 7.89
CA LEU A 110 -6.96 -10.16 7.01
C LEU A 110 -5.78 -10.29 6.04
N LEU A 111 -4.94 -11.32 6.18
CA LEU A 111 -3.79 -11.56 5.31
C LEU A 111 -4.07 -12.73 4.36
N ILE A 112 -3.89 -12.48 3.07
CA ILE A 112 -3.95 -13.50 2.03
C ILE A 112 -2.60 -13.52 1.32
N VAL A 113 -2.01 -14.72 1.26
CA VAL A 113 -0.76 -14.97 0.54
C VAL A 113 -1.06 -15.88 -0.64
N SER A 114 -0.55 -15.53 -1.81
CA SER A 114 -0.69 -16.30 -3.05
C SER A 114 0.66 -16.41 -3.76
N ASN A 115 0.78 -17.40 -4.65
CA ASN A 115 2.00 -17.63 -5.43
C ASN A 115 2.04 -16.81 -6.72
#